data_AF-A0A355BL36-F1
#
_entry.id   AF-A0A355BL36-F1
#
_cell.length_a   1.000
_cell.length_b   1.000
_cell.length_c   1.000
_cell.angle_alpha   90.00
_cell.angle_beta   90.00
_cell.angle_gamma   90.00
#
_symmetry.space_group_name_H-M   'P 1'
#
loop_
_entity.id
_entity.type
_entity.pdbx_description
1 polymer ?
#
loop_
_entity_poly.entity_id
_entity_poly.type
_entity_poly.pdbx_seq_one_letter_code
_entity_poly.pdbx_strand_id
1 'polypeptide(L)'
;MFRQPNDKKGPTPRLGWWPGLIRRYADRLPVSDQTPVVTLHEGNAPLLPLPWFEQQLPDLKLYAKYEGANPTGSFKDRGMTLAVSKAKEAGAKAVICASTGNTSASAAAYAARAGLD
;
A
#
# COMPACT_ATOMS: atom_id res chain seq x y z
N MET A 1 26.82 31.33 -13.39
CA MET A 1 27.25 30.61 -14.61
C MET A 1 27.59 29.20 -14.13
N PHE A 2 26.66 28.27 -14.05
CA PHE A 2 26.10 27.48 -15.17
C PHE A 2 24.58 27.31 -15.03
N ARG A 3 23.84 27.84 -16.00
CA ARG A 3 22.53 27.31 -16.39
C ARG A 3 22.79 26.26 -17.49
N GLN A 4 22.16 25.10 -17.36
CA GLN A 4 21.98 24.11 -18.42
C GLN A 4 20.50 23.65 -18.35
N PRO A 5 19.90 23.19 -19.46
CA PRO A 5 18.74 23.84 -20.05
C PRO A 5 17.51 22.92 -20.10
N ASN A 6 16.32 23.50 -20.14
CA ASN A 6 15.10 22.86 -20.65
C ASN A 6 14.86 21.39 -20.24
N ASP A 7 14.66 21.14 -18.95
CA ASP A 7 13.83 20.00 -18.57
C ASP A 7 12.38 20.48 -18.66
N LYS A 8 11.79 20.40 -19.87
CA LYS A 8 10.33 20.54 -20.04
C LYS A 8 9.69 19.33 -19.35
N LYS A 9 9.65 19.34 -18.01
CA LYS A 9 8.75 18.49 -17.26
C LYS A 9 7.36 18.91 -17.70
N GLY A 10 6.78 18.13 -18.62
CA GLY A 10 5.35 18.16 -18.87
C GLY A 10 4.63 18.14 -17.52
N PRO A 11 3.41 18.72 -17.44
CA PRO A 11 2.73 18.92 -16.17
C PRO A 11 2.81 17.63 -15.36
N THR A 12 3.48 17.69 -14.20
CA THR A 12 3.50 16.60 -13.24
C THR A 12 2.04 16.17 -13.11
N PRO A 13 1.68 14.91 -13.43
CA PRO A 13 0.29 14.49 -13.34
C PRO A 13 -0.17 14.90 -11.95
N ARG A 14 -1.23 15.70 -11.85
CA ARG A 14 -1.89 15.88 -10.56
C ARG A 14 -2.28 14.47 -10.17
N LEU A 15 -1.53 13.87 -9.25
CA LEU A 15 -1.89 12.57 -8.70
C LEU A 15 -3.26 12.80 -8.07
N GLY A 16 -4.29 12.31 -8.76
CA GLY A 16 -5.57 12.11 -8.13
C GLY A 16 -5.35 11.36 -6.83
N TRP A 17 -6.26 11.55 -5.88
CA TRP A 17 -6.16 10.95 -4.56
C TRP A 17 -5.92 9.42 -4.67
N TRP A 18 -5.00 8.88 -3.88
CA TRP A 18 -4.62 7.46 -3.99
C TRP A 18 -5.83 6.56 -3.69
N PRO A 19 -6.27 5.71 -4.63
CA PRO A 19 -7.56 5.02 -4.51
C PRO A 19 -7.51 3.74 -3.65
N GLY A 20 -6.35 3.37 -3.13
CA GLY A 20 -6.09 2.07 -2.50
C GLY A 20 -5.52 1.04 -3.47
N LEU A 21 -4.95 -0.04 -2.91
CA LEU A 21 -4.16 -1.00 -3.66
C LEU A 21 -4.99 -1.74 -4.71
N ILE A 22 -6.17 -2.25 -4.33
CA ILE A 22 -7.02 -3.05 -5.22
C ILE A 22 -7.45 -2.23 -6.44
N ARG A 23 -7.97 -1.02 -6.24
CA ARG A 23 -8.42 -0.16 -7.35
C ARG A 23 -7.29 0.19 -8.30
N ARG A 24 -6.09 0.45 -7.76
CA ARG A 24 -4.92 0.81 -8.58
C ARG A 24 -4.40 -0.34 -9.43
N TYR A 25 -4.50 -1.57 -8.93
CA TYR A 25 -3.86 -2.76 -9.52
C TYR A 25 -4.87 -3.88 -9.82
N ALA A 26 -6.14 -3.53 -10.06
CA ALA A 26 -7.21 -4.50 -10.27
C ALA A 26 -6.90 -5.48 -11.42
N ASP A 27 -6.24 -4.99 -12.47
CA ASP A 27 -5.77 -5.75 -13.63
C ASP A 27 -4.77 -6.87 -13.30
N ARG A 28 -4.19 -6.87 -12.09
CA ARG A 28 -3.19 -7.85 -11.63
C ARG A 28 -3.64 -8.66 -10.44
N LEU A 29 -4.87 -8.49 -9.98
CA LEU A 29 -5.40 -9.11 -8.77
C LEU A 29 -6.60 -9.99 -9.10
N PRO A 30 -6.89 -11.04 -8.30
CA PRO A 30 -8.03 -11.93 -8.50
C PRO A 30 -9.34 -11.28 -8.03
N VAL A 31 -9.70 -10.14 -8.61
CA VAL A 31 -10.90 -9.35 -8.30
C VAL A 31 -11.75 -9.17 -9.55
N SER A 32 -13.06 -9.05 -9.35
CA SER A 32 -14.05 -8.77 -10.40
C SER A 32 -14.78 -7.46 -10.09
N ASP A 33 -15.64 -7.01 -11.00
CA ASP A 33 -16.52 -5.86 -10.76
C ASP A 33 -17.50 -6.09 -9.59
N GLN A 34 -17.72 -7.36 -9.21
CA GLN A 34 -18.55 -7.73 -8.07
C GLN A 34 -17.79 -7.78 -6.74
N THR A 35 -16.44 -7.76 -6.78
CA THR A 35 -15.64 -7.84 -5.55
C THR A 35 -15.81 -6.56 -4.73
N PRO A 36 -16.35 -6.62 -3.50
CA PRO A 36 -16.47 -5.45 -2.64
C PRO A 36 -15.07 -5.00 -2.19
N VAL A 37 -14.65 -3.82 -2.64
CA VAL A 37 -13.33 -3.27 -2.31
C VAL A 37 -13.34 -2.67 -0.89
N VAL A 38 -12.73 -3.38 0.05
CA VAL A 38 -12.46 -2.91 1.41
C VAL A 38 -11.07 -2.27 1.44
N THR A 39 -11.02 -0.94 1.46
CA THR A 39 -9.76 -0.17 1.41
C THR A 39 -9.65 0.80 2.60
N LEU A 40 -8.42 0.98 3.07
CA LEU A 40 -8.03 2.06 3.99
C LEU A 40 -7.01 3.00 3.32
N HIS A 41 -6.93 2.97 1.99
CA HIS A 41 -5.95 3.69 1.17
C HIS A 41 -4.51 3.21 1.36
N GLU A 42 -4.34 1.93 1.68
CA GLU A 42 -3.06 1.26 1.79
C GLU A 42 -2.29 1.21 0.47
N GLY A 43 -0.97 1.03 0.56
CA GLY A 43 -0.07 1.09 -0.57
C GLY A 43 0.42 2.51 -0.82
N ASN A 44 1.01 2.72 -2.01
CA ASN A 44 1.72 3.96 -2.37
C ASN A 44 2.73 4.47 -1.32
N ALA A 45 3.25 3.55 -0.49
CA ALA A 45 4.22 3.87 0.54
C ALA A 45 5.47 4.55 -0.06
N PRO A 46 6.07 5.55 0.62
CA PRO A 46 7.24 6.26 0.11
C PRO A 46 8.41 5.33 -0.21
N LEU A 47 9.20 5.69 -1.23
CA LEU A 47 10.52 5.14 -1.48
C LEU A 47 11.54 6.21 -1.12
N LEU A 48 12.16 6.07 0.05
CA LEU A 48 13.03 7.09 0.63
C LEU A 48 14.48 6.83 0.23
N PRO A 49 15.19 7.78 -0.39
CA PRO A 49 16.62 7.65 -0.61
C PRO A 49 17.37 7.68 0.73
N LEU A 50 18.46 6.92 0.84
CA LEU A 50 19.29 6.84 2.05
C LEU A 50 20.71 7.38 1.79
N PRO A 51 20.88 8.70 1.56
CA PRO A 51 22.15 9.29 1.14
C PRO A 51 23.29 9.14 2.17
N TRP A 52 22.97 8.89 3.43
CA TRP A 52 23.99 8.65 4.46
C TRP A 52 24.82 7.38 4.17
N PHE A 53 24.22 6.34 3.61
CA PHE A 53 24.95 5.12 3.25
C PHE A 53 25.78 5.27 1.97
N GLU A 54 25.42 6.21 1.09
CA GLU A 54 26.20 6.51 -0.12
C GLU A 54 27.61 7.03 0.26
N GLN A 55 27.78 7.63 1.45
CA GLN A 55 29.10 8.04 1.95
C GLN A 55 30.00 6.84 2.35
N GLN A 56 29.40 5.72 2.74
CA GLN A 56 30.13 4.51 3.16
C GLN A 56 30.30 3.52 1.99
N LEU A 57 29.37 3.53 1.04
CA LEU A 57 29.31 2.64 -0.12
C LEU A 57 29.06 3.48 -1.38
N PRO A 58 30.09 4.16 -1.93
CA PRO A 58 29.93 5.16 -2.99
C PRO A 58 29.36 4.61 -4.30
N ASP A 59 29.49 3.31 -4.54
CA ASP A 59 28.97 2.65 -5.74
C ASP A 59 27.54 2.08 -5.57
N LEU A 60 26.90 2.31 -4.41
CA LEU A 60 25.59 1.75 -4.09
C LEU A 60 24.55 2.84 -3.78
N LYS A 61 23.46 2.86 -4.56
CA LYS A 61 22.28 3.68 -4.26
C LYS A 61 21.29 2.88 -3.42
N LEU A 62 21.05 3.33 -2.20
CA LEU A 62 20.16 2.66 -1.25
C LEU A 62 18.85 3.42 -1.09
N TYR A 63 17.76 2.67 -1.04
CA TYR A 63 16.42 3.19 -0.83
C TYR A 63 15.68 2.35 0.21
N ALA A 64 14.96 3.00 1.12
CA ALA A 64 14.02 2.36 2.03
C ALA A 64 12.61 2.42 1.45
N LYS A 65 11.99 1.26 1.22
CA LYS A 65 10.55 1.18 0.95
C LYS A 65 9.81 1.29 2.29
N TYR A 66 9.31 2.48 2.61
CA TYR A 66 8.80 2.79 3.95
C TYR A 66 7.36 2.31 4.17
N GLU A 67 7.19 1.01 4.39
CA GLU A 67 5.90 0.36 4.60
C GLU A 67 5.22 0.70 5.93
N GLY A 68 5.92 1.38 6.84
CA GLY A 68 5.36 1.90 8.08
C GLY A 68 4.32 3.00 7.88
N ALA A 69 4.26 3.61 6.69
CA ALA A 69 3.28 4.63 6.33
C ALA A 69 1.90 4.05 5.91
N ASN A 70 1.73 2.73 5.90
CA ASN A 70 0.42 2.12 5.67
C ASN A 70 -0.51 2.34 6.89
N PRO A 71 -1.84 2.26 6.72
CA PRO A 71 -2.83 2.63 7.74
C PRO A 71 -2.63 2.01 9.13
N THR A 72 -2.22 0.74 9.21
CA THR A 72 -1.95 0.05 10.50
C THR A 72 -0.46 -0.08 10.80
N GLY A 73 0.39 0.68 10.12
CA GLY A 73 1.82 0.75 10.40
C GLY A 73 2.65 -0.38 9.82
N SER A 74 2.13 -1.19 8.88
CA SER A 74 2.93 -2.26 8.26
C SER A 74 2.46 -2.65 6.86
N PHE A 75 3.30 -3.40 6.14
CA PHE A 75 2.97 -3.94 4.83
C PHE A 75 1.81 -4.96 4.83
N LYS A 76 1.39 -5.45 6.00
CA LYS A 76 0.31 -6.45 6.12
C LYS A 76 -1.01 -5.93 5.55
N ASP A 77 -1.21 -4.62 5.58
CA ASP A 77 -2.37 -3.94 4.99
C ASP A 77 -2.55 -4.26 3.51
N ARG A 78 -1.45 -4.41 2.76
CA ARG A 78 -1.48 -4.75 1.34
C ARG A 78 -2.12 -6.09 1.05
N GLY A 79 -1.91 -7.06 1.94
CA GLY A 79 -2.54 -8.38 1.83
C GLY A 79 -3.94 -8.38 2.42
N MET A 80 -4.12 -7.67 3.54
CA MET A 80 -5.36 -7.70 4.30
C MET A 80 -6.53 -7.05 3.55
N THR A 81 -6.28 -5.95 2.83
CA THR A 81 -7.25 -5.33 1.90
C THR A 81 -7.85 -6.37 0.95
N LEU A 82 -7.02 -7.20 0.32
CA LEU A 82 -7.47 -8.22 -0.61
C LEU A 82 -8.15 -9.38 0.11
N ALA A 83 -7.53 -9.91 1.17
CA ALA A 83 -8.07 -11.03 1.93
C ALA A 83 -9.47 -10.76 2.47
N VAL A 84 -9.67 -9.59 3.08
CA VAL A 84 -10.97 -9.19 3.64
C VAL A 84 -11.98 -8.86 2.55
N SER A 85 -11.55 -8.21 1.45
CA SER A 85 -12.43 -7.99 0.29
C SER A 85 -12.97 -9.31 -0.29
N LYS A 86 -12.10 -10.32 -0.44
CA LYS A 86 -12.49 -11.65 -0.92
C LYS A 86 -13.30 -12.44 0.11
N ALA A 87 -13.00 -12.32 1.40
CA ALA A 87 -13.81 -12.92 2.45
C ALA A 87 -15.24 -12.38 2.43
N LYS A 88 -15.38 -11.05 2.28
CA LYS A 88 -16.69 -10.40 2.16
C LYS A 88 -17.42 -10.81 0.88
N GLU A 89 -16.71 -10.92 -0.25
CA GLU A 89 -17.27 -11.46 -1.49
C GLU A 89 -17.81 -12.88 -1.33
N ALA A 90 -17.09 -13.73 -0.60
CA ALA A 90 -17.49 -15.09 -0.29
C ALA A 90 -18.61 -15.19 0.77
N GLY A 91 -19.12 -14.07 1.28
CA GLY A 91 -20.19 -14.03 2.27
C GLY A 91 -19.77 -14.37 3.69
N ALA A 92 -18.46 -14.32 3.99
CA ALA A 92 -17.95 -14.53 5.35
C ALA A 92 -18.55 -13.52 6.34
N LYS A 93 -18.65 -13.93 7.61
CA LYS A 93 -19.13 -13.08 8.72
C LYS A 93 -18.03 -12.64 9.66
N ALA A 94 -16.94 -13.40 9.70
CA ALA A 94 -15.80 -13.14 10.57
C ALA A 94 -14.49 -13.43 9.84
N VAL A 95 -13.39 -12.84 10.33
CA VAL A 95 -12.03 -13.20 9.98
C VAL A 95 -11.25 -13.56 11.25
N ILE A 96 -10.44 -14.61 11.17
CA ILE A 96 -9.61 -15.06 12.29
C ILE A 96 -8.16 -15.14 11.84
N CYS A 97 -7.24 -14.76 12.73
CA CYS A 97 -5.81 -14.97 12.51
C CYS A 97 -5.12 -15.39 13.81
N ALA A 98 -4.15 -16.30 13.69
CA ALA A 98 -3.23 -16.60 14.77
C ALA A 98 -2.01 -15.68 14.64
N SER A 99 -2.06 -14.51 15.29
CA SER A 99 -0.94 -13.57 15.31
C SER A 99 -1.00 -12.67 16.54
N THR A 100 0.16 -12.37 17.11
CA THR A 100 0.32 -11.48 18.26
C THR A 100 0.78 -10.06 17.87
N GLY A 101 0.81 -9.72 16.57
CA GLY A 101 1.42 -8.48 16.08
C GLY A 101 0.74 -7.88 14.85
N ASN A 102 1.52 -7.29 13.95
CA ASN A 102 1.02 -6.49 12.82
C ASN A 102 -0.10 -7.14 11.99
N THR A 103 -0.09 -8.47 11.85
CA THR A 103 -1.15 -9.17 11.11
C THR A 103 -2.49 -9.08 11.83
N SER A 104 -2.55 -9.21 13.16
CA SER A 104 -3.82 -9.09 13.90
C SER A 104 -4.31 -7.64 13.96
N ALA A 105 -3.41 -6.67 14.07
CA ALA A 105 -3.77 -5.25 13.97
C ALA A 105 -4.38 -4.92 12.60
N SER A 106 -3.75 -5.39 11.52
CA SER A 106 -4.27 -5.25 10.16
C SER A 106 -5.62 -5.96 9.99
N ALA A 107 -5.72 -7.22 10.42
CA ALA A 107 -6.96 -8.00 10.33
C ALA A 107 -8.13 -7.30 11.01
N ALA A 108 -7.93 -6.84 12.27
CA ALA A 108 -8.96 -6.13 13.02
C ALA A 108 -9.39 -4.83 12.33
N ALA A 109 -8.46 -4.03 11.81
CA ALA A 109 -8.78 -2.77 11.12
C ALA A 109 -9.61 -2.99 9.84
N TYR A 110 -9.24 -3.97 9.02
CA TYR A 110 -9.96 -4.27 7.79
C TYR A 110 -11.30 -4.98 8.06
N ALA A 111 -11.37 -5.87 9.06
CA ALA A 111 -12.62 -6.49 9.50
C ALA A 111 -13.64 -5.41 9.94
N ALA A 112 -13.20 -4.48 10.81
CA ALA A 112 -14.03 -3.36 11.25
C ALA A 112 -14.50 -2.50 10.06
N ARG A 113 -13.61 -2.21 9.10
CA ARG A 113 -13.97 -1.48 7.88
C ARG A 113 -14.97 -2.24 7.00
N ALA A 114 -14.90 -3.56 7.00
CA ALA A 114 -15.77 -4.43 6.22
C ALA A 114 -17.11 -4.75 6.90
N GLY A 115 -17.24 -4.49 8.20
CA GLY A 115 -18.39 -4.93 9.01
C GLY A 115 -18.37 -6.44 9.25
N LEU A 116 -17.20 -7.01 9.47
CA LEU A 116 -16.98 -8.41 9.82
C LEU A 116 -16.47 -8.51 11.26
N ASP A 117 -16.79 -9.62 11.92
CA ASP A 117 -16.26 -9.98 13.24
C ASP A 117 -14.79 -10.43 13.18
#